data_AF-A0A433A3B2-F1
#
_entry.id   AF-A0A433A3B2-F1
#
_cell.length_a   1.000
_cell.length_b   1.000
_cell.length_c   1.000
_cell.angle_alpha   90.00
_cell.angle_beta   90.00
_cell.angle_gamma   90.00
#
_symmetry.space_group_name_H-M   'P 1'
#
loop_
_entity.id
_entity.type
_entity.pdbx_description
1 polymer ?
#
loop_
_entity_poly.entity_id
_entity_poly.type
_entity_poly.pdbx_seq_one_letter_code
_entity_poly.pdbx_strand_id
1 'polypeptide(L)'
;MAFPPAPIKLLKHVTTLLNGGLLKQKPIWYPVLQLIPPGPSIIHTPNPEPNLAGQTPEELLLEQFHPPTRPTSLRHQQQHLRTRPPRPRKIVYPEDRLRRQFYCDHPFELQRPVDLNLNEKGVTGETIIQHQLYLMINEKMPERKAYVQATANFYQIRE
;
A
#
# COMPACT_ATOMS: atom_id res chain seq x y z
N MET A 1 -25.78 8.92 -1.41
CA MET A 1 -25.65 8.61 -2.85
C MET A 1 -25.89 7.11 -3.03
N ALA A 2 -26.91 6.73 -3.79
CA ALA A 2 -27.12 5.34 -4.17
C ALA A 2 -26.26 5.06 -5.41
N PHE A 3 -25.31 4.14 -5.32
CA PHE A 3 -24.59 3.70 -6.50
C PHE A 3 -25.59 2.93 -7.40
N PRO A 4 -25.63 3.20 -8.73
CA PRO A 4 -26.40 2.35 -9.62
C PRO A 4 -25.88 0.92 -9.45
N PRO A 5 -26.78 -0.08 -9.34
CA PRO A 5 -26.33 -1.45 -9.17
C PRO A 5 -25.44 -1.82 -10.35
N ALA A 6 -24.25 -2.34 -10.06
CA ALA A 6 -23.32 -2.81 -11.10
C ALA A 6 -24.05 -3.76 -12.05
N PRO A 7 -23.73 -3.78 -13.35
CA PRO A 7 -24.41 -4.60 -14.37
C PRO A 7 -24.12 -6.11 -14.23
N ILE A 8 -23.93 -6.61 -13.00
CA ILE A 8 -23.73 -8.02 -12.65
C ILE A 8 -24.91 -8.86 -13.14
N LYS A 9 -26.13 -8.29 -13.10
CA LYS A 9 -27.36 -8.98 -13.49
C LYS A 9 -27.68 -8.89 -14.98
N LEU A 10 -26.81 -8.27 -15.79
CA LEU A 10 -27.05 -8.06 -17.22
C LEU A 10 -27.23 -9.39 -17.96
N LEU A 11 -26.33 -10.37 -17.72
CA LEU A 11 -26.46 -11.71 -18.28
C LEU A 11 -27.83 -12.31 -17.98
N LYS A 12 -28.24 -12.27 -16.70
CA LYS A 12 -29.54 -12.78 -16.23
C LYS A 12 -30.71 -12.07 -16.89
N HIS A 13 -30.61 -10.76 -17.10
CA HIS A 13 -31.68 -10.00 -17.75
C HIS A 13 -31.81 -10.39 -19.23
N VAL A 14 -30.69 -10.48 -19.95
CA VAL A 14 -30.71 -10.86 -21.36
C VAL A 14 -31.12 -12.33 -21.55
N THR A 15 -30.72 -13.24 -20.65
CA THR A 15 -31.22 -14.62 -20.67
C THR A 15 -32.74 -14.67 -20.48
N THR A 16 -33.29 -13.87 -19.56
CA THR A 16 -34.76 -13.81 -19.38
C THR A 16 -35.48 -13.27 -20.59
N LEU A 17 -34.92 -12.27 -21.28
CA LEU A 17 -35.50 -11.71 -22.50
C LEU A 17 -35.45 -12.68 -23.69
N LEU A 18 -34.35 -13.45 -23.82
CA LEU A 18 -34.23 -14.50 -24.83
C LEU A 18 -35.22 -15.65 -24.55
N ASN A 19 -35.30 -16.11 -23.30
CA ASN A 19 -36.22 -17.18 -22.90
C ASN A 19 -37.68 -16.77 -23.07
N GLY A 20 -38.02 -15.50 -22.81
CA GLY A 20 -39.35 -14.94 -23.03
C GLY A 20 -39.67 -14.64 -24.50
N GLY A 21 -38.71 -14.83 -25.42
CA GLY A 21 -38.87 -14.52 -26.84
C GLY A 21 -38.94 -13.01 -27.17
N LEU A 22 -38.66 -12.12 -26.21
CA LEU A 22 -38.60 -10.68 -26.43
C LEU A 22 -37.36 -10.30 -27.24
N LEU A 23 -36.25 -11.01 -27.03
CA LEU A 23 -35.06 -10.92 -27.86
C LEU A 23 -35.01 -12.11 -28.82
N LYS A 24 -34.89 -11.82 -30.12
CA LYS A 24 -34.84 -12.84 -31.17
C LYS A 24 -33.47 -13.48 -31.34
N GLN A 25 -32.41 -12.70 -31.15
CA GLN A 25 -31.03 -13.13 -31.37
C GLN A 25 -30.17 -12.80 -30.14
N LYS A 26 -29.23 -13.70 -29.86
CA LYS A 26 -28.25 -13.51 -28.79
C LYS A 26 -27.23 -12.45 -29.20
N PRO A 27 -26.95 -11.44 -28.35
CA PRO A 27 -25.94 -10.42 -28.63
C PRO A 27 -24.52 -11.01 -28.77
N ILE A 28 -23.67 -10.35 -29.56
CA ILE A 28 -22.28 -10.78 -29.85
C ILE A 28 -21.44 -10.93 -28.58
N TRP A 29 -21.65 -10.07 -27.58
CA TRP A 29 -20.91 -10.09 -26.32
C TRP A 29 -21.43 -11.13 -25.32
N TYR A 30 -22.65 -11.66 -25.49
CA TYR A 30 -23.24 -12.63 -24.56
C TYR A 30 -22.36 -13.86 -24.33
N PRO A 31 -21.84 -14.57 -25.35
CA PRO A 31 -21.00 -15.74 -25.10
C PRO A 31 -19.74 -15.38 -24.32
N VAL A 32 -19.14 -14.20 -24.56
CA VAL A 32 -17.97 -13.71 -23.83
C VAL A 32 -18.31 -13.51 -22.34
N LEU A 33 -19.45 -12.90 -22.04
CA LEU A 33 -19.88 -12.64 -20.67
C LEU A 33 -20.33 -13.91 -19.92
N GLN A 34 -20.72 -14.96 -20.67
CA GLN A 34 -20.98 -16.29 -20.12
C GLN A 34 -19.67 -17.03 -19.78
N LEU A 35 -18.62 -16.84 -20.58
CA LEU A 35 -17.29 -17.40 -20.34
C LEU A 35 -16.56 -16.67 -19.21
N ILE A 36 -16.73 -15.35 -19.13
CA ILE A 36 -16.05 -14.47 -18.17
C ILE A 36 -17.13 -13.72 -17.37
N PRO A 37 -17.69 -14.34 -16.31
CA PRO A 37 -18.72 -13.69 -15.52
C PRO A 37 -18.13 -12.49 -14.75
N PRO A 38 -18.91 -11.42 -14.54
CA PRO A 38 -18.50 -10.32 -13.67
C PRO A 38 -18.26 -10.83 -12.24
N GLY A 39 -17.31 -10.21 -11.53
CA GLY A 39 -16.97 -10.57 -10.16
C GLY A 39 -18.15 -10.47 -9.19
N PRO A 40 -18.04 -11.08 -7.98
CA PRO A 40 -19.09 -11.01 -6.97
C PRO A 40 -19.42 -9.56 -6.60
N SER A 41 -20.60 -9.35 -6.02
CA SER A 41 -21.04 -8.03 -5.54
C SER A 41 -20.02 -7.37 -4.60
N ILE A 42 -20.14 -6.05 -4.42
CA ILE A 42 -19.35 -5.27 -3.45
C ILE A 42 -19.65 -5.79 -2.04
N ILE A 43 -18.88 -6.78 -1.58
CA ILE A 43 -18.92 -7.27 -0.21
C ILE A 43 -17.87 -6.48 0.56
N HIS A 44 -18.27 -5.83 1.66
CA HIS A 44 -17.33 -5.25 2.60
C HIS A 44 -16.71 -6.37 3.43
N THR A 45 -15.71 -7.05 2.89
CA THR A 45 -14.90 -8.01 3.64
C THR A 45 -13.80 -7.28 4.43
N PRO A 46 -13.45 -7.74 5.65
CA PRO A 46 -12.22 -7.29 6.29
C PRO A 46 -11.03 -7.75 5.42
N ASN A 47 -10.01 -6.91 5.30
CA ASN A 47 -8.77 -7.31 4.64
C ASN A 47 -8.10 -8.42 5.49
N PRO A 48 -7.93 -9.66 4.97
CA PRO A 48 -7.34 -10.77 5.72
C PRO A 48 -5.85 -10.58 5.98
N GLU A 49 -5.15 -10.00 5.01
CA GLU A 49 -3.76 -9.58 5.08
C GLU A 49 -3.74 -8.07 5.16
N PRO A 50 -4.06 -7.48 6.32
CA PRO A 50 -3.77 -6.08 6.48
C PRO A 50 -2.28 -5.92 6.21
N ASN A 51 -1.91 -5.10 5.22
CA ASN A 51 -0.57 -4.52 5.16
C ASN A 51 -0.40 -3.70 6.46
N LEU A 52 -0.10 -4.42 7.53
CA LEU A 52 0.32 -3.98 8.83
C LEU A 52 1.78 -3.66 8.62
N ALA A 53 2.14 -2.40 8.80
CA ALA A 53 3.49 -2.10 9.26
C ALA A 53 3.88 -3.13 10.34
N GLY A 54 5.01 -3.81 10.17
CA GLY A 54 5.55 -4.71 11.20
C GLY A 54 5.31 -6.20 11.01
N GLN A 55 4.90 -6.69 9.84
CA GLN A 55 4.65 -8.14 9.63
C GLN A 55 5.55 -8.80 8.59
N THR A 56 6.30 -8.04 7.80
CA THR A 56 7.42 -8.66 7.08
C THR A 56 8.49 -9.06 8.10
N PRO A 57 9.20 -10.19 7.91
CA PRO A 57 10.30 -10.58 8.79
C PRO A 57 11.34 -9.46 8.97
N GLU A 58 11.49 -8.62 7.94
CA GLU A 58 12.39 -7.47 7.91
C GLU A 58 11.92 -6.34 8.82
N GLU A 59 10.62 -5.98 8.79
CA GLU A 59 10.07 -4.98 9.72
C GLU A 59 10.11 -5.45 11.18
N LEU A 60 9.90 -6.74 11.45
CA LEU A 60 10.07 -7.32 12.79
C LEU A 60 11.51 -7.20 13.29
N LEU A 61 12.51 -7.33 12.41
CA LEU A 61 13.91 -7.08 12.76
C LEU A 61 14.16 -5.60 13.03
N LEU A 62 13.52 -4.70 12.28
CA LEU A 62 13.65 -3.26 12.47
C LEU A 62 13.00 -2.78 13.78
N GLU A 63 11.85 -3.35 14.19
CA GLU A 63 11.21 -3.02 15.46
C GLU A 63 12.05 -3.40 16.69
N GLN A 64 12.94 -4.39 16.59
CA GLN A 64 13.84 -4.78 17.70
C GLN A 64 14.80 -3.65 18.11
N PHE A 65 15.05 -2.69 17.23
CA PHE A 65 15.93 -1.56 17.48
C PHE A 65 15.21 -0.35 18.11
N HIS A 66 13.92 -0.46 18.45
CA HIS A 66 13.13 0.66 18.96
C HIS A 66 12.50 0.36 20.33
N PRO A 67 12.65 1.25 21.34
CA PRO A 67 11.98 1.08 22.62
C PRO A 67 10.46 1.28 22.46
N PRO A 68 9.62 0.53 23.21
CA PRO A 68 8.17 0.68 23.13
C PRO A 68 7.76 2.07 23.64
N THR A 69 7.23 2.92 22.75
CA THR A 69 7.02 4.34 23.06
C THR A 69 5.67 4.69 23.70
N ARG A 70 4.75 3.75 23.93
CA ARG A 70 3.47 4.07 24.61
C ARG A 70 2.94 2.93 25.49
N PRO A 71 2.61 3.19 26.77
CA PRO A 71 1.75 2.28 27.52
C PRO A 71 0.36 2.28 26.89
N THR A 72 -0.12 1.09 26.52
CA THR A 72 -1.52 0.90 26.13
C THR A 72 -2.38 1.21 27.34
N SER A 73 -2.99 2.41 27.34
CA SER A 73 -4.01 2.77 28.30
C SER A 73 -5.12 1.72 28.26
N LEU A 74 -5.28 0.95 29.34
CA LEU A 74 -6.38 0.00 29.56
C LEU A 74 -7.69 0.77 29.83
N ARG A 75 -8.11 1.65 28.92
CA ARG A 75 -9.35 2.42 29.10
C ARG A 75 -10.50 1.87 28.26
N HIS A 76 -11.53 1.45 28.99
CA HIS A 76 -12.94 1.29 28.62
C HIS A 76 -13.30 0.09 27.74
N GLN A 77 -13.35 -1.10 28.36
CA GLN A 77 -13.72 -2.36 27.71
C GLN A 77 -15.20 -2.53 27.33
N GLN A 78 -16.12 -1.62 27.67
CA GLN A 78 -17.56 -1.97 27.59
C GLN A 78 -18.51 -0.94 26.95
N GLN A 79 -18.05 0.19 26.41
CA GLN A 79 -18.99 1.20 25.90
C GLN A 79 -19.36 1.12 24.40
N HIS A 80 -18.80 0.18 23.63
CA HIS A 80 -19.12 0.05 22.20
C HIS A 80 -19.17 -1.41 21.73
N LEU A 81 -20.28 -2.10 22.02
CA LEU A 81 -20.59 -3.44 21.48
C LEU A 81 -20.84 -3.45 19.95
N ARG A 82 -20.76 -2.29 19.29
CA ARG A 82 -20.93 -2.17 17.84
C ARG A 82 -19.58 -2.30 17.15
N THR A 83 -19.41 -3.38 16.39
CA THR A 83 -18.24 -3.57 15.53
C THR A 83 -18.17 -2.44 14.51
N ARG A 84 -17.01 -1.78 14.44
CA ARG A 84 -16.78 -0.74 13.42
C ARG A 84 -16.74 -1.43 12.05
N PRO A 85 -17.37 -0.85 11.01
CA PRO A 85 -17.28 -1.40 9.66
C PRO A 85 -15.81 -1.48 9.23
N PRO A 86 -15.43 -2.49 8.43
CA PRO A 86 -14.06 -2.60 7.93
C PRO A 86 -13.72 -1.36 7.11
N ARG A 87 -12.62 -0.70 7.47
CA ARG A 87 -12.07 0.46 6.76
C ARG A 87 -10.70 0.06 6.20
N PRO A 88 -10.32 0.58 5.02
CA PRO A 88 -8.96 0.42 4.53
C PRO A 88 -7.98 0.98 5.58
N ARG A 89 -6.89 0.23 5.83
CA ARG A 89 -5.82 0.67 6.73
C ARG A 89 -4.91 1.65 6.01
N LYS A 90 -4.21 2.49 6.77
CA LYS A 90 -3.19 3.37 6.22
C LYS A 90 -1.98 2.55 5.80
N ILE A 91 -1.52 2.74 4.57
CA ILE A 91 -0.27 2.15 4.07
C ILE A 91 0.87 2.99 4.66
N VAL A 92 1.79 2.35 5.38
CA VAL A 92 2.95 2.99 6.02
C VAL A 92 4.14 2.10 5.76
N TYR A 93 5.25 2.70 5.36
CA TYR A 93 6.49 2.00 5.05
C TYR A 93 7.59 2.33 6.07
N PRO A 94 8.51 1.41 6.38
CA PRO A 94 9.64 1.69 7.29
C PRO A 94 10.54 2.84 6.78
N GLU A 95 10.69 2.96 5.46
CA GLU A 95 11.45 4.01 4.77
C GLU A 95 10.86 5.41 4.99
N ASP A 96 9.55 5.54 5.26
CA ASP A 96 8.91 6.84 5.44
C ASP A 96 9.49 7.62 6.62
N ARG A 97 9.98 6.90 7.62
CA ARG A 97 10.70 7.52 8.75
C ARG A 97 12.07 8.01 8.31
N LEU A 98 12.82 7.21 7.55
CA LEU A 98 14.15 7.57 7.04
C LEU A 98 14.06 8.77 6.10
N ARG A 99 13.04 8.82 5.23
CA ARG A 99 12.72 9.99 4.39
C ARG A 99 12.56 11.25 5.21
N ARG A 100 11.73 11.21 6.26
CA ARG A 100 11.50 12.38 7.13
C ARG A 100 12.80 12.86 7.75
N GLN A 101 13.60 11.95 8.29
CA GLN A 101 14.88 12.32 8.89
C GLN A 101 15.83 12.93 7.85
N PHE A 102 15.99 12.29 6.70
CA PHE A 102 16.91 12.74 5.65
C PHE A 102 16.57 14.14 5.13
N TYR A 103 15.31 14.41 4.76
CA TYR A 103 14.91 15.71 4.23
C TYR A 103 14.83 16.82 5.30
N CYS A 104 14.69 16.45 6.58
CA CYS A 104 14.87 17.39 7.68
C CYS A 104 16.34 17.84 7.80
N ASP A 105 17.27 16.90 7.71
CA ASP A 105 18.71 17.19 7.79
C ASP A 105 19.23 17.92 6.53
N HIS A 106 18.64 17.64 5.36
CA HIS A 106 19.08 18.13 4.04
C HIS A 106 17.99 18.96 3.33
N PRO A 107 17.67 20.17 3.81
CA PRO A 107 16.57 20.96 3.26
C PRO A 107 16.76 21.35 1.79
N PHE A 108 18.00 21.48 1.32
CA PHE A 108 18.31 21.83 -0.08
C PHE A 108 18.05 20.69 -1.06
N GLU A 109 17.90 19.43 -0.61
CA GLU A 109 17.47 18.34 -1.49
C GLU A 109 16.03 18.53 -1.97
N LEU A 110 15.18 19.18 -1.15
CA LEU A 110 13.79 19.47 -1.52
C LEU A 110 13.70 20.49 -2.66
N GLN A 111 14.74 21.28 -2.89
CA GLN A 111 14.77 22.23 -4.00
C GLN A 111 15.10 21.56 -5.34
N ARG A 112 15.62 20.32 -5.33
CA ARG A 112 15.95 19.61 -6.56
C ARG A 112 14.68 19.06 -7.21
N PRO A 113 14.49 19.26 -8.52
CA PRO A 113 13.33 18.73 -9.22
C PRO A 113 13.40 17.19 -9.23
N VAL A 114 12.26 16.56 -8.98
CA VAL A 114 12.08 15.10 -9.01
C VAL A 114 11.10 14.77 -10.13
N ASP A 115 11.52 13.91 -11.04
CA ASP A 115 10.67 13.42 -12.11
C ASP A 115 9.81 12.26 -11.58
N LEU A 116 8.53 12.49 -11.34
CA LEU A 116 7.58 11.46 -10.86
C LEU A 116 7.31 10.33 -11.88
N ASN A 117 7.99 10.36 -13.03
CA ASN A 117 7.92 9.31 -14.03
C ASN A 117 8.73 8.11 -13.55
N LEU A 118 8.18 6.91 -13.70
CA LEU A 118 8.68 5.65 -13.12
C LEU A 118 10.14 5.29 -13.46
N ASN A 119 10.76 5.99 -14.41
CA ASN A 119 12.11 5.74 -14.91
C ASN A 119 13.12 6.76 -14.38
N GLU A 120 13.23 6.90 -13.06
CA GLU A 120 14.27 7.74 -12.46
C GLU A 120 15.65 7.09 -12.67
N LYS A 121 16.49 7.74 -13.48
CA LYS A 121 17.91 7.40 -13.64
C LYS A 121 18.73 8.53 -13.01
N GLY A 122 18.93 8.48 -11.70
CA GLY A 122 19.69 9.51 -11.01
C GLY A 122 19.94 9.20 -9.54
N VAL A 123 20.96 9.85 -8.97
CA VAL A 123 21.30 9.75 -7.55
C VAL A 123 20.47 10.79 -6.79
N THR A 124 19.31 10.36 -6.30
CA THR A 124 18.37 11.18 -5.50
C THR A 124 18.44 10.81 -4.03
N GLY A 125 17.73 11.55 -3.17
CA GLY A 125 17.61 11.20 -1.75
C GLY A 125 17.04 9.78 -1.54
N GLU A 126 16.15 9.31 -2.42
CA GLU A 126 15.59 7.96 -2.36
C GLU A 126 16.65 6.86 -2.48
N THR A 127 17.72 7.09 -3.27
CA THR A 127 18.83 6.12 -3.38
C THR A 127 19.57 5.92 -2.06
N ILE A 128 19.68 6.98 -1.25
CA ILE A 128 20.31 6.94 0.08
C ILE A 128 19.45 6.12 1.03
N ILE A 129 18.14 6.37 1.01
CA ILE A 129 17.19 5.69 1.89
C ILE A 129 17.14 4.19 1.58
N GLN A 130 17.11 3.82 0.30
CA GLN A 130 17.15 2.43 -0.14
C GLN A 130 18.47 1.76 0.25
N HIS A 131 19.60 2.43 0.06
CA HIS A 131 20.91 1.92 0.47
C HIS A 131 21.01 1.78 2.00
N GLN A 132 20.54 2.76 2.77
CA GLN A 132 20.48 2.70 4.22
C GLN A 132 19.64 1.50 4.69
N LEU A 133 18.46 1.30 4.09
CA LEU A 133 17.61 0.16 4.40
C LEU A 133 18.27 -1.17 4.04
N TYR A 134 18.92 -1.26 2.88
CA TYR A 134 19.71 -2.43 2.47
C TYR A 134 20.78 -2.79 3.51
N LEU A 135 21.54 -1.80 3.99
CA LEU A 135 22.57 -1.99 5.01
C LEU A 135 21.97 -2.45 6.36
N MET A 136 20.78 -1.96 6.71
CA MET A 136 20.09 -2.37 7.93
C MET A 136 19.56 -3.81 7.83
N ILE A 137 19.04 -4.23 6.68
CA ILE A 137 18.45 -5.56 6.51
C ILE A 137 19.52 -6.62 6.28
N ASN A 138 20.43 -6.39 5.34
CA ASN A 138 21.41 -7.40 4.91
C ASN A 138 22.65 -7.44 5.80
N GLU A 139 23.18 -6.27 6.16
CA GLU A 139 24.39 -6.17 6.99
C GLU A 139 24.07 -6.04 8.48
N LYS A 140 22.79 -5.91 8.86
CA LYS A 140 22.32 -5.76 10.25
C LYS A 140 23.00 -4.62 10.99
N MET A 141 23.34 -3.55 10.27
CA MET A 141 23.97 -2.38 10.87
C MET A 141 22.94 -1.54 11.64
N PRO A 142 23.36 -0.87 12.73
CA PRO A 142 22.47 0.04 13.44
C PRO A 142 22.12 1.24 12.55
N GLU A 143 20.88 1.74 12.69
CA GLU A 143 20.29 2.83 11.88
C GLU A 143 21.25 4.01 11.68
N ARG A 144 21.89 4.48 12.76
CA ARG A 144 22.83 5.61 12.73
C ARG A 144 24.09 5.33 11.91
N LYS A 145 24.65 4.12 12.01
CA LYS A 145 25.86 3.74 11.25
C LYS A 145 25.53 3.58 9.76
N ALA A 146 24.41 2.92 9.46
CA ALA A 146 23.92 2.78 8.10
C ALA A 146 23.64 4.15 7.45
N TYR A 147 23.07 5.10 8.22
CA TYR A 147 22.83 6.48 7.76
C TYR A 147 24.12 7.21 7.40
N VAL A 148 25.13 7.18 8.28
CA VAL A 148 26.42 7.84 8.04
C VAL A 148 27.13 7.24 6.83
N GLN A 149 27.09 5.91 6.66
CA GLN A 149 27.70 5.25 5.51
C GLN A 149 26.97 5.57 4.20
N ALA A 150 25.64 5.53 4.20
CA ALA A 150 24.84 5.84 3.01
C ALA A 150 25.00 7.30 2.58
N THR A 151 25.01 8.23 3.53
CA THR A 151 25.25 9.66 3.25
C THR A 151 26.68 9.92 2.77
N ALA A 152 27.70 9.28 3.36
CA ALA A 152 29.07 9.40 2.90
C ALA A 152 29.22 8.95 1.43
N ASN A 153 28.66 7.79 1.06
CA ASN A 153 28.67 7.30 -0.32
C ASN A 153 27.95 8.27 -1.28
N PHE A 154 26.85 8.87 -0.84
CA PHE A 154 26.11 9.84 -1.63
C PHE A 154 26.90 11.13 -1.89
N TYR A 155 27.59 11.65 -0.87
CA TYR A 155 28.44 12.82 -1.02
C TYR A 155 29.63 12.55 -1.93
N GLN A 156 30.24 11.36 -1.84
CA GLN A 156 31.33 10.95 -2.74
C GLN A 156 30.93 10.93 -4.22
N ILE A 157 29.68 10.57 -4.53
CA ILE A 157 29.19 10.57 -5.92
C ILE A 157 28.85 11.98 -6.42
N ARG A 158 28.66 12.93 -5.49
CA ARG A 158 28.28 14.32 -5.80
C ARG A 158 29.44 15.30 -5.87
N GLU A 159 30.55 15.00 -5.21
CA GLU A 159 31.84 15.68 -5.41
C GLU A 159 32.38 15.42 -6.82
#